data_AF-A0A968TMZ3-F1
#
_entry.id   AF-A0A968TMZ3-F1
#
_cell.length_a   1.000
_cell.length_b   1.000
_cell.length_c   1.000
_cell.angle_alpha   90.00
_cell.angle_beta   90.00
_cell.angle_gamma   90.00
#
_symmetry.space_group_name_H-M   'P 1'
#
loop_
_entity.id
_entity.type
_entity.pdbx_description
1 polymer ?
#
loop_
_entity_poly.entity_id
_entity_poly.type
_entity_poly.pdbx_seq_one_letter_code
_entity_poly.pdbx_strand_id
1 'polypeptide(L)'
;SIRLKIIVYQRNSSFAECFAPTIAIRLPPELYAKIERRSPLERMGLLAGRYKRIAELGIGGFGQTFLAQDMQQPDALSCVIKQFKPTNQEPQFLAIARRLFDTEVETLRKLGQHDQIPALLNFFEEDNEFYLVQEFIDGETLSEEFARRGPYLEAEAIDLLQDLLSVLEFVHSQHVIHRDIKPGNLIRRGSDGKIVLIDFGAVKEIQTQILQQAGQSSFTVGIGTQGYTPAEQLAGKPRYCSDLYALGMTAIHALTGYQPSVLPEDPDTGELLWQSDAQVSWGLAIVLNRLVRLQARERYQSASEVQRALQHLADLPTELTSIPSILLPQGEQDKAEEAIETALVAPKRRWGGVAIATLAIAGFVLSGRQLGWLEPLELAVFDQLVRLQPQMPPDARLTLVEITETDLQQIQRTTPTDRELAQAIANLQQHQPAVIGLDLHRDIPQAPGEAELAQQLQAENLVAITNLGTSNTDRIPPPSGVPIDRIGFNDMPLDSDGVARRALLFATPPDGATYYSFALRVALQYLDRQKIKPRSNPEMPDYLQIGATTFVPLQPTAGGYQQADTAGYQILLRYRSIEVVAHRLTLTEVLSDRIDPNQIKNQIVLIGTRLQAPKICLPRPTVRADRAIFRWQA
;
A
#
# COMPACT_ATOMS: atom_id res chain seq x y z
N SER A 1 -25.23 38.72 -0.31
CA SER A 1 -26.49 38.00 -0.58
C SER A 1 -26.16 36.57 -0.97
N ILE A 2 -26.15 35.60 -0.05
CA ILE A 2 -27.26 34.69 0.31
C ILE A 2 -27.93 34.01 -0.90
N ARG A 3 -27.58 32.71 -1.06
CA ARG A 3 -28.35 31.49 -1.42
C ARG A 3 -29.44 31.51 -2.50
N LEU A 4 -29.40 30.53 -3.41
CA LEU A 4 -30.26 29.31 -3.47
C LEU A 4 -29.86 28.46 -4.71
N LYS A 5 -29.34 27.22 -4.55
CA LYS A 5 -30.01 25.89 -4.60
C LYS A 5 -30.88 25.61 -5.83
N ILE A 6 -30.40 24.71 -6.70
CA ILE A 6 -31.21 23.70 -7.42
C ILE A 6 -30.47 22.35 -7.33
N ILE A 7 -31.21 21.35 -6.85
CA ILE A 7 -30.91 19.92 -6.81
C ILE A 7 -31.48 19.30 -8.09
N VAL A 8 -30.84 18.27 -8.69
CA VAL A 8 -31.46 16.96 -9.04
C VAL A 8 -30.38 16.00 -9.59
N TYR A 9 -30.25 14.88 -8.86
CA TYR A 9 -29.87 13.51 -9.24
C TYR A 9 -29.13 13.22 -10.55
N GLN A 10 -27.97 12.56 -10.41
CA GLN A 10 -27.65 11.40 -11.23
C GLN A 10 -27.08 10.26 -10.38
N ARG A 11 -27.77 9.14 -10.48
CA ARG A 11 -27.47 7.80 -9.97
C ARG A 11 -26.20 7.30 -10.65
N ASN A 12 -25.18 6.88 -9.91
CA ASN A 12 -24.34 5.78 -10.37
C ASN A 12 -23.67 5.05 -9.20
N SER A 13 -23.98 3.77 -9.20
CA SER A 13 -23.49 2.66 -8.43
C SER A 13 -21.98 2.45 -8.57
N SER A 14 -21.47 1.61 -7.66
CA SER A 14 -20.16 0.93 -7.65
C SER A 14 -18.95 1.71 -7.14
N PHE A 15 -18.81 1.74 -5.82
CA PHE A 15 -17.52 1.64 -5.15
C PHE A 15 -17.41 0.22 -4.60
N ALA A 16 -16.54 -0.59 -5.18
CA ALA A 16 -16.14 -1.89 -4.65
C ALA A 16 -14.73 -1.72 -4.08
N GLU A 17 -14.61 -1.89 -2.76
CA GLU A 17 -13.35 -1.93 -2.04
C GLU A 17 -12.59 -3.20 -2.40
N CYS A 18 -11.27 -3.10 -2.62
CA CYS A 18 -10.39 -4.26 -2.82
C CYS A 18 -10.00 -4.90 -1.48
N PHE A 19 -10.99 -5.40 -0.76
CA PHE A 19 -10.96 -6.50 0.21
C PHE A 19 -12.41 -6.96 0.22
N ALA A 20 -12.72 -8.25 0.12
CA ALA A 20 -14.07 -8.68 0.43
C ALA A 20 -14.20 -8.70 1.96
N PRO A 21 -14.88 -7.75 2.62
CA PRO A 21 -15.60 -8.12 3.82
C PRO A 21 -16.71 -9.08 3.39
N THR A 22 -17.17 -9.93 4.32
CA THR A 22 -18.43 -10.64 4.14
C THR A 22 -19.54 -9.56 4.07
N ILE A 23 -19.97 -9.17 2.87
CA ILE A 23 -21.09 -8.22 2.69
C ILE A 23 -22.34 -8.86 3.29
N ALA A 24 -22.96 -8.23 4.28
CA ALA A 24 -24.29 -8.60 4.73
C ALA A 24 -25.31 -7.81 3.89
N ILE A 25 -25.92 -8.46 2.90
CA ILE A 25 -27.02 -7.84 2.14
C ILE A 25 -28.30 -8.00 2.94
N ARG A 26 -28.89 -6.89 3.41
CA ARG A 26 -30.30 -6.89 3.86
C ARG A 26 -31.19 -7.15 2.63
N LEU A 27 -31.64 -8.39 2.47
CA LEU A 27 -32.53 -8.78 1.39
C LEU A 27 -33.91 -8.11 1.55
N PRO A 28 -34.50 -7.54 0.49
CA PRO A 28 -35.88 -7.06 0.53
C PRO A 28 -36.84 -8.20 0.92
N PRO A 29 -37.92 -7.94 1.69
CA PRO A 29 -38.91 -8.95 2.09
C PRO A 29 -39.48 -9.75 0.90
N GLU A 30 -39.49 -9.15 -0.29
CA GLU A 30 -40.04 -9.72 -1.52
C GLU A 30 -39.18 -10.85 -2.12
N LEU A 31 -37.88 -10.93 -1.78
CA LEU A 31 -37.01 -12.02 -2.23
C LEU A 31 -37.23 -13.32 -1.42
N TYR A 32 -37.63 -13.20 -0.15
CA TYR A 32 -37.97 -14.35 0.71
C TYR A 32 -39.21 -15.10 0.21
N ALA A 33 -40.17 -14.40 -0.40
CA ALA A 33 -41.45 -14.98 -0.81
C ALA A 33 -41.42 -15.76 -2.14
N LYS A 34 -40.29 -15.78 -2.88
CA LYS A 34 -40.21 -16.37 -4.23
C LYS A 34 -39.60 -17.79 -4.28
N ILE A 35 -39.36 -18.41 -3.13
CA ILE A 35 -38.53 -19.62 -3.00
C ILE A 35 -39.32 -20.95 -3.14
N GLU A 36 -40.65 -20.94 -3.14
CA GLU A 36 -41.42 -22.18 -3.32
C GLU A 36 -41.90 -22.37 -4.75
N ARG A 37 -41.10 -23.11 -5.55
CA ARG A 37 -41.49 -24.07 -6.61
C ARG A 37 -40.42 -24.11 -7.71
N ARG A 38 -39.69 -25.23 -7.87
CA ARG A 38 -39.37 -25.94 -9.14
C ARG A 38 -38.23 -26.98 -9.01
N SER A 39 -37.85 -27.57 -10.14
CA SER A 39 -37.75 -29.01 -10.50
C SER A 39 -36.32 -29.63 -10.48
N PRO A 40 -36.18 -30.95 -10.73
CA PRO A 40 -34.92 -31.72 -10.54
C PRO A 40 -33.71 -31.38 -11.42
N LEU A 41 -33.79 -30.41 -12.34
CA LEU A 41 -32.69 -30.04 -13.26
C LEU A 41 -31.68 -29.04 -12.66
N GLU A 42 -31.89 -28.51 -11.45
CA GLU A 42 -30.99 -27.52 -10.82
C GLU A 42 -29.73 -28.12 -10.16
N ARG A 43 -29.52 -29.44 -10.20
CA ARG A 43 -28.33 -30.08 -9.58
C ARG A 43 -26.99 -29.72 -10.22
N MET A 44 -26.97 -29.08 -11.39
CA MET A 44 -25.73 -28.65 -12.08
C MET A 44 -25.13 -27.33 -11.55
N GLY A 45 -25.71 -26.70 -10.52
CA GLY A 45 -25.22 -25.43 -9.96
C GLY A 45 -24.91 -25.42 -8.46
N LEU A 46 -24.91 -26.59 -7.80
CA LEU A 46 -24.66 -26.73 -6.36
C LEU A 46 -23.18 -27.00 -6.09
N LEU A 47 -22.59 -26.25 -5.17
CA LEU A 47 -21.24 -26.54 -4.66
C LEU A 47 -21.28 -27.77 -3.75
N ALA A 48 -20.34 -28.69 -3.96
CA ALA A 48 -20.32 -30.01 -3.30
C ALA A 48 -21.66 -30.77 -3.37
N GLY A 49 -22.49 -30.50 -4.39
CA GLY A 49 -23.84 -31.07 -4.51
C GLY A 49 -24.82 -30.72 -3.38
N ARG A 50 -24.48 -29.77 -2.50
CA ARG A 50 -25.20 -29.44 -1.27
C ARG A 50 -25.55 -27.96 -1.15
N TYR A 51 -24.66 -27.07 -1.54
CA TYR A 51 -24.81 -25.65 -1.28
C TYR A 51 -25.25 -24.89 -2.52
N LYS A 52 -26.39 -24.19 -2.42
CA LYS A 52 -26.91 -23.32 -3.48
C LYS A 52 -26.43 -21.89 -3.25
N ARG A 53 -25.60 -21.34 -4.14
CA ARG A 53 -25.22 -19.93 -4.08
C ARG A 53 -26.45 -19.04 -4.31
N ILE A 54 -26.68 -18.11 -3.39
CA ILE A 54 -27.80 -17.15 -3.43
C ILE A 54 -27.30 -15.80 -3.95
N ALA A 55 -26.23 -15.28 -3.35
CA ALA A 55 -25.69 -13.97 -3.67
C ALA A 55 -24.17 -13.95 -3.45
N GLU A 56 -23.48 -13.09 -4.19
CA GLU A 56 -22.08 -12.80 -3.95
C GLU A 56 -21.98 -11.72 -2.89
N LEU A 57 -21.25 -12.01 -1.81
CA LEU A 57 -21.01 -11.12 -0.69
C LEU A 57 -19.64 -10.44 -0.76
N GLY A 58 -18.85 -10.64 -1.81
CA GLY A 58 -17.61 -9.88 -2.00
C GLY A 58 -16.50 -10.66 -2.70
N ILE A 59 -15.64 -9.92 -3.40
CA ILE A 59 -14.43 -10.43 -4.07
C ILE A 59 -13.19 -9.84 -3.40
N GLY A 60 -12.31 -10.72 -2.89
CA GLY A 60 -11.04 -10.35 -2.27
C GLY A 60 -9.84 -10.90 -3.02
N GLY A 61 -8.64 -10.45 -2.66
CA GLY A 61 -7.39 -10.93 -3.29
C GLY A 61 -7.07 -12.42 -3.10
N PHE A 62 -7.81 -13.10 -2.22
CA PHE A 62 -7.65 -14.52 -1.91
C PHE A 62 -8.84 -15.38 -2.37
N GLY A 63 -9.86 -14.77 -2.99
CA GLY A 63 -11.01 -15.48 -3.54
C GLY A 63 -12.36 -14.78 -3.30
N GLN A 64 -13.46 -15.52 -3.34
CA GLN A 64 -14.83 -14.99 -3.38
C GLN A 64 -15.64 -15.45 -2.17
N THR A 65 -16.50 -14.58 -1.64
CA THR A 65 -17.42 -14.92 -0.54
C THR A 65 -18.85 -14.91 -1.05
N PHE A 66 -19.62 -15.94 -0.75
CA PHE A 66 -21.01 -16.10 -1.17
C PHE A 66 -21.94 -16.31 0.01
N LEU A 67 -23.14 -15.76 -0.09
CA LEU A 67 -24.29 -16.22 0.67
C LEU A 67 -24.81 -17.46 -0.03
N ALA A 68 -25.00 -18.54 0.71
CA ALA A 68 -25.49 -19.79 0.19
C ALA A 68 -26.57 -20.39 1.08
N GLN A 69 -27.31 -21.34 0.51
CA GLN A 69 -28.29 -22.14 1.22
C GLN A 69 -27.80 -23.58 1.33
N ASP A 70 -27.84 -24.13 2.53
CA ASP A 70 -27.60 -25.56 2.73
C ASP A 70 -28.84 -26.38 2.39
N MET A 71 -28.84 -27.05 1.24
CA MET A 71 -29.98 -27.80 0.73
C MET A 71 -30.22 -29.14 1.46
N GLN A 72 -29.32 -29.55 2.36
CA GLN A 72 -29.46 -30.79 3.14
C GLN A 72 -30.06 -30.54 4.54
N GLN A 73 -30.17 -29.29 4.97
CA GLN A 73 -30.79 -28.91 6.24
C GLN A 73 -32.30 -28.67 6.03
N PRO A 74 -33.19 -29.10 6.96
CA PRO A 74 -34.65 -29.01 6.80
C PRO A 74 -35.19 -27.60 6.55
N ASP A 75 -34.52 -26.59 7.09
CA ASP A 75 -34.92 -25.18 7.00
C ASP A 75 -34.09 -24.38 5.99
N ALA A 76 -33.25 -25.06 5.21
CA ALA A 76 -32.40 -24.46 4.19
C ALA A 76 -31.65 -23.23 4.76
N LEU A 77 -30.91 -23.49 5.85
CA LEU A 77 -30.17 -22.49 6.62
C LEU A 77 -29.22 -21.72 5.70
N SER A 78 -29.23 -20.39 5.86
CA SER A 78 -28.28 -19.52 5.18
C SER A 78 -26.90 -19.68 5.79
N CYS A 79 -25.89 -19.82 4.95
CA CYS A 79 -24.49 -19.93 5.33
C CYS A 79 -23.62 -19.03 4.45
N VAL A 80 -22.43 -18.72 4.94
CA VAL A 80 -21.41 -17.99 4.18
C VAL A 80 -20.39 -19.00 3.66
N ILE A 81 -20.12 -18.95 2.35
CA ILE A 81 -19.10 -19.78 1.70
C ILE A 81 -17.96 -18.90 1.23
N LYS A 82 -16.77 -19.11 1.78
CA LYS A 82 -15.54 -18.49 1.31
C LYS A 82 -14.79 -19.46 0.40
N GLN A 83 -14.69 -19.10 -0.86
CA GLN A 83 -13.92 -19.80 -1.87
C GLN A 83 -12.51 -19.20 -1.92
N PHE A 84 -11.49 -20.03 -1.77
CA PHE A 84 -10.09 -19.68 -1.96
C PHE A 84 -9.60 -20.30 -3.27
N LYS A 85 -9.25 -19.43 -4.22
CA LYS A 85 -8.82 -19.83 -5.56
C LYS A 85 -7.33 -19.56 -5.76
N PRO A 86 -6.47 -20.59 -5.81
CA PRO A 86 -5.04 -20.40 -6.08
C PRO A 86 -4.81 -19.84 -7.49
N THR A 87 -4.07 -18.74 -7.59
CA THR A 87 -3.71 -18.10 -8.88
C THR A 87 -2.74 -18.94 -9.70
N ASN A 88 -1.91 -19.74 -9.03
CA ASN A 88 -0.99 -20.68 -9.66
C ASN A 88 -1.43 -22.12 -9.34
N GLN A 89 -1.58 -22.93 -10.38
CA GLN A 89 -2.03 -24.32 -10.30
C GLN A 89 -0.85 -25.32 -10.23
N GLU A 90 0.39 -24.82 -10.11
CA GLU A 90 1.54 -25.70 -9.90
C GLU A 90 1.44 -26.49 -8.59
N PRO A 91 1.83 -27.78 -8.57
CA PRO A 91 1.66 -28.66 -7.41
C PRO A 91 2.28 -28.13 -6.11
N GLN A 92 3.41 -27.43 -6.20
CA GLN A 92 4.09 -26.84 -5.05
C GLN A 92 3.28 -25.68 -4.46
N PHE A 93 2.69 -24.83 -5.29
CA PHE A 93 1.86 -23.71 -4.85
C PHE A 93 0.51 -24.18 -4.31
N LEU A 94 -0.09 -25.19 -4.93
CA LEU A 94 -1.31 -25.83 -4.42
C LEU A 94 -1.11 -26.46 -3.05
N ALA A 95 0.05 -27.10 -2.80
CA ALA A 95 0.37 -27.65 -1.48
C ALA A 95 0.48 -26.55 -0.40
N ILE A 96 1.02 -25.38 -0.76
CA ILE A 96 1.09 -24.21 0.13
C ILE A 96 -0.32 -23.70 0.40
N ALA A 97 -1.14 -23.45 -0.63
CA ALA A 97 -2.50 -22.96 -0.50
C ALA A 97 -3.39 -23.90 0.35
N ARG A 98 -3.23 -25.22 0.18
CA ARG A 98 -3.88 -26.22 1.02
C ARG A 98 -3.50 -26.09 2.49
N ARG A 99 -2.20 -25.99 2.78
CA ARG A 99 -1.71 -25.82 4.16
C ARG A 99 -2.25 -24.54 4.80
N LEU A 100 -2.37 -23.45 4.02
CA LEU A 100 -2.98 -22.20 4.47
C LEU A 100 -4.45 -22.40 4.85
N PHE A 101 -5.22 -23.03 3.96
CA PHE A 101 -6.63 -23.33 4.18
C PHE A 101 -6.86 -24.25 5.39
N ASP A 102 -6.08 -25.32 5.52
CA ASP A 102 -6.18 -26.27 6.65
C ASP A 102 -5.92 -25.57 7.99
N THR A 103 -5.04 -24.56 8.01
CA THR A 103 -4.72 -23.80 9.22
C THR A 103 -5.88 -22.90 9.67
N GLU A 104 -6.61 -22.33 8.71
CA GLU A 104 -7.84 -21.57 8.99
C GLU A 104 -8.93 -22.47 9.58
N VAL A 105 -9.12 -23.63 8.96
CA VAL A 105 -10.05 -24.66 9.44
C VAL A 105 -9.70 -25.08 10.87
N GLU A 106 -8.43 -25.38 11.15
CA GLU A 106 -8.00 -25.81 12.48
C GLU A 106 -8.16 -24.70 13.53
N THR A 107 -7.91 -23.44 13.14
CA THR A 107 -8.10 -22.29 14.03
C THR A 107 -9.58 -22.16 14.45
N LEU A 108 -10.50 -22.22 13.50
CA LEU A 108 -11.94 -22.15 13.78
C LEU A 108 -12.43 -23.38 14.56
N ARG A 109 -11.92 -24.58 14.25
CA ARG A 109 -12.22 -25.79 15.03
C ARG A 109 -11.77 -25.66 16.49
N LYS A 110 -10.60 -25.07 16.72
CA LYS A 110 -10.05 -24.84 18.06
C LYS A 110 -10.89 -23.83 18.86
N LEU A 111 -11.36 -22.77 18.20
CA LEU A 111 -12.24 -21.78 18.81
C LEU A 111 -13.64 -22.35 19.12
N GLY A 112 -14.08 -23.37 18.38
CA GLY A 112 -15.31 -24.09 18.67
C GLY A 112 -16.56 -23.20 18.53
N GLN A 113 -17.53 -23.40 19.42
CA GLN A 113 -18.75 -22.59 19.46
C GLN A 113 -18.58 -21.41 20.41
N HIS A 114 -18.87 -20.21 19.92
CA HIS A 114 -18.85 -18.98 20.70
C HIS A 114 -19.90 -18.01 20.15
N ASP A 115 -20.64 -17.32 21.02
CA ASP A 115 -21.78 -16.46 20.63
C ASP A 115 -21.41 -15.33 19.64
N GLN A 116 -20.15 -14.87 19.69
CA GLN A 116 -19.64 -13.75 18.89
C GLN A 116 -18.54 -14.16 17.90
N ILE A 117 -18.45 -15.45 17.55
CA ILE A 117 -17.57 -15.96 16.49
C ILE A 117 -18.39 -16.93 15.62
N PRO A 118 -18.46 -16.75 14.28
CA PRO A 118 -19.26 -17.62 13.43
C PRO A 118 -18.80 -19.09 13.52
N ALA A 119 -19.75 -20.00 13.70
CA ALA A 119 -19.45 -21.43 13.74
C ALA A 119 -18.95 -21.93 12.36
N LEU A 120 -17.93 -22.79 12.38
CA LEU A 120 -17.54 -23.57 11.20
C LEU A 120 -18.57 -24.67 10.96
N LEU A 121 -19.28 -24.61 9.82
CA LEU A 121 -20.31 -25.59 9.46
C LEU A 121 -19.75 -26.73 8.62
N ASN A 122 -18.87 -26.41 7.67
CA ASN A 122 -18.25 -27.38 6.78
C ASN A 122 -16.98 -26.80 6.14
N PHE A 123 -16.16 -27.66 5.54
CA PHE A 123 -15.08 -27.26 4.65
C PHE A 123 -14.88 -28.37 3.62
N PHE A 124 -14.51 -28.01 2.39
CA PHE A 124 -14.29 -28.98 1.33
C PHE A 124 -13.37 -28.42 0.25
N GLU A 125 -12.95 -29.30 -0.65
CA GLU A 125 -12.19 -28.95 -1.84
C GLU A 125 -12.92 -29.51 -3.06
N GLU A 126 -13.01 -28.71 -4.11
CA GLU A 126 -13.60 -29.07 -5.39
C GLU A 126 -12.82 -28.35 -6.49
N ASP A 127 -12.42 -29.05 -7.56
CA ASP A 127 -11.68 -28.49 -8.70
C ASP A 127 -10.39 -27.71 -8.34
N ASN A 128 -9.60 -28.21 -7.37
CA ASN A 128 -8.39 -27.55 -6.82
C ASN A 128 -8.66 -26.17 -6.18
N GLU A 129 -9.90 -25.91 -5.79
CA GLU A 129 -10.31 -24.73 -5.05
C GLU A 129 -10.81 -25.14 -3.67
N PHE A 130 -10.57 -24.29 -2.68
CA PHE A 130 -10.86 -24.62 -1.28
C PHE A 130 -12.05 -23.80 -0.78
N TYR A 131 -12.96 -24.43 -0.05
CA TYR A 131 -14.23 -23.82 0.35
C TYR A 131 -14.45 -23.96 1.86
N LEU A 132 -14.60 -22.82 2.54
CA LEU A 132 -14.91 -22.75 3.96
C LEU A 132 -16.36 -22.31 4.14
N VAL A 133 -17.16 -23.10 4.85
CA VAL A 133 -18.59 -22.83 5.09
C VAL A 133 -18.79 -22.45 6.55
N GLN A 134 -19.30 -21.25 6.78
CA GLN A 134 -19.51 -20.66 8.11
C GLN A 134 -20.97 -20.28 8.32
N GLU A 135 -21.35 -20.11 9.58
CA GLU A 135 -22.62 -19.51 9.97
C GLU A 135 -22.79 -18.12 9.33
N PHE A 136 -23.99 -17.84 8.82
CA PHE A 136 -24.35 -16.51 8.35
C PHE A 136 -24.80 -15.63 9.52
N ILE A 137 -24.21 -14.45 9.63
CA ILE A 137 -24.56 -13.46 10.65
C ILE A 137 -25.41 -12.38 10.01
N ASP A 138 -26.68 -12.30 10.41
CA ASP A 138 -27.58 -11.22 9.99
C ASP A 138 -27.25 -9.95 10.78
N GLY A 139 -26.71 -8.93 10.11
CA GLY A 139 -26.20 -7.72 10.74
C GLY A 139 -25.60 -6.72 9.75
N GLU A 140 -25.05 -5.62 10.26
CA GLU A 140 -24.34 -4.60 9.49
C GLU A 140 -22.86 -4.61 9.91
N THR A 141 -21.91 -4.50 8.98
CA THR A 141 -20.49 -4.36 9.36
C THR A 141 -20.26 -3.00 10.03
N LEU A 142 -19.28 -2.90 10.94
CA LEU A 142 -18.97 -1.61 11.55
C LEU A 142 -18.44 -0.60 10.50
N SER A 143 -17.84 -1.05 9.40
CA SER A 143 -17.48 -0.15 8.28
C SER A 143 -18.71 0.54 7.69
N GLU A 144 -19.77 -0.22 7.42
CA GLU A 144 -21.04 0.30 6.91
C GLU A 144 -21.73 1.18 7.96
N GLU A 145 -21.73 0.76 9.23
CA GLU A 145 -22.29 1.53 10.33
C GLU A 145 -21.60 2.89 10.46
N PHE A 146 -20.25 2.94 10.44
CA PHE A 146 -19.49 4.18 10.54
C PHE A 146 -19.80 5.12 9.36
N ALA A 147 -19.85 4.58 8.14
CA ALA A 147 -20.17 5.34 6.94
C ALA A 147 -21.60 5.92 6.96
N ARG A 148 -22.55 5.19 7.55
CA ARG A 148 -23.96 5.59 7.62
C ARG A 148 -24.27 6.54 8.77
N ARG A 149 -23.68 6.29 9.94
CA ARG A 149 -24.06 6.91 11.22
C ARG A 149 -23.17 8.09 11.60
N GLY A 150 -21.92 8.11 11.14
CA GLY A 150 -20.92 9.07 11.59
C GLY A 150 -20.29 8.69 12.95
N PRO A 151 -19.58 9.64 13.60
CA PRO A 151 -18.81 9.36 14.80
C PRO A 151 -19.65 8.91 16.00
N TYR A 152 -19.08 8.02 16.82
CA TYR A 152 -19.68 7.49 18.05
C TYR A 152 -19.52 8.47 19.21
N LEU A 153 -20.45 8.39 20.15
CA LEU A 153 -20.26 8.98 21.48
C LEU A 153 -19.30 8.12 22.30
N GLU A 154 -18.70 8.72 23.34
CA GLU A 154 -17.78 8.04 24.26
C GLU A 154 -18.37 6.75 24.84
N ALA A 155 -19.62 6.79 25.32
CA ALA A 155 -20.28 5.61 25.89
C ALA A 155 -20.37 4.44 24.88
N GLU A 156 -20.64 4.76 23.61
CA GLU A 156 -20.78 3.76 22.55
C GLU A 156 -19.42 3.17 22.15
N ALA A 157 -18.36 3.98 22.20
CA ALA A 157 -17.00 3.50 22.00
C ALA A 157 -16.54 2.60 23.16
N ILE A 158 -16.95 2.92 24.40
CA ILE A 158 -16.70 2.06 25.57
C ILE A 158 -17.45 0.74 25.42
N ASP A 159 -18.72 0.75 25.00
CA ASP A 159 -19.50 -0.47 24.77
C ASP A 159 -18.85 -1.34 23.67
N LEU A 160 -18.42 -0.73 22.56
CA LEU A 160 -17.66 -1.39 21.49
C LEU A 160 -16.38 -2.06 22.02
N LEU A 161 -15.60 -1.34 22.84
CA LEU A 161 -14.38 -1.87 23.44
C LEU A 161 -14.68 -3.04 24.37
N GLN A 162 -15.66 -2.90 25.28
CA GLN A 162 -16.00 -3.95 26.24
C GLN A 162 -16.49 -5.23 25.55
N ASP A 163 -17.35 -5.07 24.54
CA ASP A 163 -17.89 -6.19 23.78
C ASP A 163 -16.75 -6.98 23.11
N LEU A 164 -15.85 -6.31 22.40
CA LEU A 164 -14.73 -6.98 21.73
C LEU A 164 -13.62 -7.46 22.66
N LEU A 165 -13.35 -6.78 23.77
CA LEU A 165 -12.39 -7.25 24.76
C LEU A 165 -12.81 -8.58 25.36
N SER A 166 -14.11 -8.83 25.54
CA SER A 166 -14.61 -10.13 26.00
C SER A 166 -14.33 -11.26 25.00
N VAL A 167 -14.54 -10.99 23.70
CA VAL A 167 -14.22 -11.92 22.62
C VAL A 167 -12.71 -12.17 22.52
N LEU A 168 -11.88 -11.13 22.61
CA LEU A 168 -10.43 -11.27 22.54
C LEU A 168 -9.84 -12.00 23.73
N GLU A 169 -10.40 -11.83 24.93
CA GLU A 169 -10.03 -12.62 26.09
C GLU A 169 -10.24 -14.12 25.85
N PHE A 170 -11.40 -14.49 25.29
CA PHE A 170 -11.65 -15.87 24.88
C PHE A 170 -10.66 -16.35 23.80
N VAL A 171 -10.50 -15.61 22.71
CA VAL A 171 -9.62 -15.98 21.59
C VAL A 171 -8.17 -16.16 22.05
N HIS A 172 -7.65 -15.22 22.86
CA HIS A 172 -6.28 -15.27 23.38
C HIS A 172 -6.09 -16.39 24.41
N SER A 173 -7.13 -16.76 25.19
CA SER A 173 -7.08 -17.92 26.10
C SER A 173 -6.88 -19.24 25.33
N GLN A 174 -7.41 -19.31 24.10
CA GLN A 174 -7.22 -20.43 23.18
C GLN A 174 -5.88 -20.34 22.43
N HIS A 175 -4.99 -19.41 22.79
CA HIS A 175 -3.69 -19.20 22.15
C HIS A 175 -3.82 -18.88 20.64
N VAL A 176 -4.90 -18.21 20.27
CA VAL A 176 -5.13 -17.71 18.91
C VAL A 176 -4.92 -16.20 18.92
N ILE A 177 -4.39 -15.65 17.84
CA ILE A 177 -4.30 -14.20 17.60
C ILE A 177 -5.09 -13.92 16.32
N HIS A 178 -6.01 -12.95 16.35
CA HIS A 178 -6.91 -12.68 15.24
C HIS A 178 -6.20 -12.07 14.02
N ARG A 179 -5.35 -11.05 14.25
CA ARG A 179 -4.45 -10.40 13.28
C ARG A 179 -5.11 -9.55 12.19
N ASP A 180 -6.43 -9.51 12.06
CA ASP A 180 -7.09 -8.60 11.10
C ASP A 180 -8.32 -7.92 11.71
N ILE A 181 -8.20 -7.43 12.95
CA ILE A 181 -9.28 -6.67 13.59
C ILE A 181 -9.37 -5.30 12.89
N LYS A 182 -10.56 -5.00 12.37
CA LYS A 182 -10.90 -3.76 11.67
C LYS A 182 -12.42 -3.66 11.54
N PRO A 183 -12.99 -2.48 11.27
CA PRO A 183 -14.43 -2.32 11.12
C PRO A 183 -15.09 -3.25 10.08
N GLY A 184 -14.36 -3.66 9.03
CA GLY A 184 -14.86 -4.58 7.99
C GLY A 184 -14.97 -6.05 8.42
N ASN A 185 -14.31 -6.42 9.52
CA ASN A 185 -14.31 -7.78 10.07
C ASN A 185 -15.12 -7.87 11.38
N LEU A 186 -16.00 -6.90 11.60
CA LEU A 186 -16.82 -6.78 12.81
C LEU A 186 -18.26 -6.55 12.36
N ILE A 187 -19.15 -7.51 12.62
CA ILE A 187 -20.57 -7.40 12.27
C ILE A 187 -21.39 -7.12 13.51
N ARG A 188 -22.13 -6.02 13.53
CA ARG A 188 -23.17 -5.78 14.53
C ARG A 188 -24.40 -6.62 14.19
N ARG A 189 -24.62 -7.67 14.98
CA ARG A 189 -25.73 -8.62 14.81
C ARG A 189 -27.07 -7.93 15.05
N GLY A 190 -28.01 -8.09 14.12
CA GLY A 190 -29.30 -7.40 14.15
C GLY A 190 -30.26 -7.87 15.24
N SER A 191 -30.11 -9.11 15.73
CA SER A 191 -31.02 -9.70 16.72
C SER A 191 -30.83 -9.15 18.13
N ASP A 192 -29.61 -8.82 18.53
CA ASP A 192 -29.26 -8.41 19.89
C ASP A 192 -28.22 -7.27 19.99
N GLY A 193 -27.71 -6.79 18.84
CA GLY A 193 -26.78 -5.65 18.78
C GLY A 193 -25.33 -5.97 19.15
N LYS A 194 -25.00 -7.23 19.46
CA LYS A 194 -23.63 -7.67 19.77
C LYS A 194 -22.74 -7.68 18.53
N ILE A 195 -21.44 -7.50 18.75
CA ILE A 195 -20.44 -7.49 17.69
C ILE A 195 -19.87 -8.89 17.53
N VAL A 196 -20.01 -9.44 16.33
CA VAL A 196 -19.48 -10.74 15.93
C VAL A 196 -18.16 -10.52 15.19
N LEU A 197 -17.10 -11.16 15.69
CA LEU A 197 -15.77 -11.12 15.10
C LEU A 197 -15.66 -12.19 14.01
N ILE A 198 -15.41 -11.75 12.79
CA ILE A 198 -15.28 -12.63 11.62
C ILE A 198 -13.85 -12.61 11.08
N ASP A 199 -13.53 -13.57 10.21
CA ASP A 199 -12.30 -13.57 9.39
C ASP A 199 -11.00 -13.67 10.21
N PHE A 200 -10.81 -14.83 10.85
CA PHE A 200 -9.58 -15.14 11.56
C PHE A 200 -8.41 -15.20 10.56
N GLY A 201 -7.34 -14.46 10.82
CA GLY A 201 -6.26 -14.25 9.84
C GLY A 201 -5.21 -15.37 9.81
N ALA A 202 -5.55 -16.64 10.07
CA ALA A 202 -4.56 -17.69 10.30
C ALA A 202 -3.72 -17.99 9.04
N VAL A 203 -4.34 -17.86 7.86
CA VAL A 203 -3.71 -17.93 6.52
C VAL A 203 -2.51 -16.98 6.37
N LYS A 204 -2.48 -15.86 7.09
CA LYS A 204 -1.42 -14.85 6.97
C LYS A 204 -0.08 -15.30 7.60
N GLU A 205 -0.08 -16.26 8.53
CA GLU A 205 1.13 -16.74 9.24
C GLU A 205 2.10 -17.51 8.35
N ILE A 206 1.53 -18.48 7.65
CA ILE A 206 2.27 -19.49 6.93
C ILE A 206 2.80 -18.92 5.62
N GLN A 207 2.12 -17.92 5.05
CA GLN A 207 2.66 -17.14 3.94
C GLN A 207 3.98 -16.46 4.34
N THR A 208 4.06 -15.81 5.50
CA THR A 208 5.30 -15.22 6.02
C THR A 208 6.40 -16.25 6.28
N GLN A 209 6.07 -17.41 6.86
CA GLN A 209 7.05 -18.44 7.19
C GLN A 209 7.58 -19.20 5.95
N ILE A 210 6.73 -19.45 4.95
CA ILE A 210 7.11 -20.15 3.71
C ILE A 210 7.96 -19.25 2.82
N LEU A 211 7.62 -17.96 2.71
CA LEU A 211 8.44 -16.97 2.01
C LEU A 211 9.84 -16.84 2.63
N GLN A 212 9.95 -16.96 3.96
CA GLN A 212 11.23 -16.97 4.67
C GLN A 212 12.05 -18.26 4.47
N GLN A 213 11.41 -19.43 4.38
CA GLN A 213 12.10 -20.72 4.21
C GLN A 213 12.55 -20.99 2.76
N ALA A 214 11.89 -20.39 1.76
CA ALA A 214 12.24 -20.56 0.36
C ALA A 214 13.45 -19.74 -0.11
N GLY A 215 14.15 -19.02 0.78
CA GLY A 215 15.27 -18.13 0.42
C GLY A 215 14.87 -16.92 -0.44
N GLN A 216 13.58 -16.76 -0.74
CA GLN A 216 13.02 -15.61 -1.43
C GLN A 216 12.82 -14.47 -0.43
N SER A 217 13.92 -13.77 -0.18
CA SER A 217 13.95 -12.55 0.61
C SER A 217 13.39 -11.37 -0.19
N SER A 218 12.11 -11.41 -0.57
CA SER A 218 11.50 -10.24 -1.20
C SER A 218 9.97 -10.27 -1.14
N PHE A 219 9.42 -9.18 -0.60
CA PHE A 219 8.03 -8.74 -0.71
C PHE A 219 6.97 -9.40 0.21
N THR A 220 7.06 -9.13 1.53
CA THR A 220 5.85 -8.96 2.37
C THR A 220 5.18 -7.62 2.04
N VAL A 221 4.68 -7.50 0.82
CA VAL A 221 3.85 -6.36 0.39
C VAL A 221 2.40 -6.67 0.71
N GLY A 222 1.92 -6.09 1.81
CA GLY A 222 0.49 -5.87 2.02
C GLY A 222 -0.30 -7.06 2.54
N ILE A 223 0.07 -7.57 3.71
CA ILE A 223 -0.78 -8.53 4.45
C ILE A 223 -1.57 -7.85 5.60
N GLY A 224 -1.26 -6.57 5.91
CA GLY A 224 -1.96 -5.77 6.91
C GLY A 224 -2.91 -4.73 6.33
N THR A 225 -4.08 -4.57 6.95
CA THR A 225 -5.01 -3.46 6.67
C THR A 225 -4.38 -2.14 7.12
N GLN A 226 -4.30 -1.15 6.22
CA GLN A 226 -3.57 0.12 6.44
C GLN A 226 -4.08 0.83 7.71
N GLY A 227 -3.17 1.16 8.62
CA GLY A 227 -3.45 1.88 9.87
C GLY A 227 -4.03 1.06 11.03
N TYR A 228 -4.51 -0.17 10.80
CA TYR A 228 -4.94 -1.09 11.88
C TYR A 228 -3.86 -2.07 12.31
N THR A 229 -2.85 -2.27 11.46
CA THR A 229 -1.83 -3.31 11.64
C THR A 229 -0.58 -2.73 12.30
N PRO A 230 -0.18 -3.19 13.50
CA PRO A 230 1.01 -2.68 14.17
C PRO A 230 2.31 -3.25 13.58
N ALA A 231 3.42 -2.56 13.84
CA ALA A 231 4.73 -2.84 13.23
C ALA A 231 5.25 -4.26 13.51
N GLU A 232 5.06 -4.80 14.71
CA GLU A 232 5.51 -6.17 15.04
C GLU A 232 4.74 -7.24 14.25
N GLN A 233 3.48 -6.97 13.89
CA GLN A 233 2.69 -7.86 13.06
C GLN A 233 3.12 -7.76 11.59
N LEU A 234 3.43 -6.56 11.10
CA LEU A 234 4.05 -6.38 9.77
C LEU A 234 5.41 -7.09 9.68
N ALA A 235 6.15 -7.17 10.79
CA ALA A 235 7.39 -7.93 10.90
C ALA A 235 7.20 -9.45 11.06
N GLY A 236 5.97 -9.96 10.96
CA GLY A 236 5.66 -11.39 11.07
C GLY A 236 5.75 -11.93 12.50
N LYS A 237 5.74 -11.07 13.52
CA LYS A 237 5.82 -11.44 14.94
C LYS A 237 4.58 -10.93 15.71
N PRO A 238 3.36 -11.32 15.32
CA PRO A 238 2.13 -10.90 15.99
C PRO A 238 2.13 -11.33 17.47
N ARG A 239 1.52 -10.50 18.31
CA ARG A 239 1.33 -10.73 19.75
C ARG A 239 -0.13 -10.50 20.11
N TYR A 240 -0.56 -10.91 21.30
CA TYR A 240 -1.90 -10.59 21.80
C TYR A 240 -2.16 -9.07 21.85
N CYS A 241 -1.15 -8.28 22.24
CA CYS A 241 -1.23 -6.82 22.20
C CYS A 241 -1.30 -6.22 20.79
N SER A 242 -1.06 -7.00 19.74
CA SER A 242 -1.27 -6.58 18.35
C SER A 242 -2.76 -6.48 18.02
N ASP A 243 -3.57 -7.42 18.50
CA ASP A 243 -5.04 -7.35 18.38
C ASP A 243 -5.61 -6.18 19.20
N LEU A 244 -5.05 -5.93 20.39
CA LEU A 244 -5.45 -4.81 21.24
C LEU A 244 -5.15 -3.45 20.59
N TYR A 245 -4.02 -3.33 19.88
CA TYR A 245 -3.71 -2.15 19.08
C TYR A 245 -4.77 -1.92 18.00
N ALA A 246 -5.11 -2.97 17.24
CA ALA A 246 -6.08 -2.89 16.16
C ALA A 246 -7.50 -2.55 16.68
N LEU A 247 -7.86 -3.05 17.86
CA LEU A 247 -9.08 -2.66 18.58
C LEU A 247 -9.03 -1.18 18.99
N GLY A 248 -7.91 -0.68 19.53
CA GLY A 248 -7.72 0.73 19.84
C GLY A 248 -7.89 1.63 18.62
N MET A 249 -7.27 1.29 17.49
CA MET A 249 -7.43 2.02 16.23
C MET A 249 -8.88 1.97 15.70
N THR A 250 -9.59 0.87 15.94
CA THR A 250 -11.01 0.73 15.58
C THR A 250 -11.90 1.65 16.43
N ALA A 251 -11.65 1.75 17.73
CA ALA A 251 -12.37 2.66 18.62
C ALA A 251 -12.07 4.14 18.31
N ILE A 252 -10.81 4.48 18.01
CA ILE A 252 -10.44 5.85 17.59
C ILE A 252 -11.10 6.22 16.25
N HIS A 253 -11.17 5.27 15.29
CA HIS A 253 -11.93 5.49 14.06
C HIS A 253 -13.42 5.73 14.36
N ALA A 254 -14.02 4.93 15.25
CA ALA A 254 -15.41 5.12 15.64
C ALA A 254 -15.65 6.52 16.24
N LEU A 255 -14.76 6.98 17.13
CA LEU A 255 -14.88 8.26 17.84
C LEU A 255 -14.65 9.50 16.97
N THR A 256 -13.72 9.41 16.02
CA THR A 256 -13.33 10.55 15.16
C THR A 256 -14.08 10.57 13.83
N GLY A 257 -14.58 9.42 13.37
CA GLY A 257 -15.09 9.22 12.01
C GLY A 257 -14.01 9.23 10.93
N TYR A 258 -12.72 9.34 11.30
CA TYR A 258 -11.60 9.35 10.38
C TYR A 258 -10.90 7.99 10.35
N GLN A 259 -10.56 7.52 9.14
CA GLN A 259 -9.75 6.32 9.00
C GLN A 259 -8.38 6.50 9.67
N PRO A 260 -7.82 5.45 10.31
CA PRO A 260 -6.48 5.48 10.90
C PRO A 260 -5.37 6.09 10.03
N SER A 261 -5.45 5.91 8.71
CA SER A 261 -4.43 6.37 7.75
C SER A 261 -4.40 7.89 7.53
N VAL A 262 -5.44 8.62 7.94
CA VAL A 262 -5.53 10.08 7.76
C VAL A 262 -5.38 10.85 9.07
N LEU A 263 -5.30 10.15 10.20
CA LEU A 263 -5.10 10.77 11.51
C LEU A 263 -3.65 11.30 11.60
N PRO A 264 -3.46 12.54 12.08
CA PRO A 264 -2.13 13.10 12.20
C PRO A 264 -1.33 12.39 13.31
N GLU A 265 -0.01 12.36 13.15
CA GLU A 265 0.93 11.83 14.14
C GLU A 265 1.84 12.96 14.62
N ASP A 266 2.24 12.90 15.89
CA ASP A 266 3.22 13.79 16.47
C ASP A 266 4.59 13.54 15.80
N PRO A 267 5.23 14.55 15.20
CA PRO A 267 6.46 14.35 14.43
C PRO A 267 7.65 13.85 15.25
N ASP A 268 7.69 14.13 16.55
CA ASP A 268 8.83 13.82 17.42
C ASP A 268 8.67 12.45 18.10
N THR A 269 7.44 12.06 18.42
CA THR A 269 7.11 10.85 19.19
C THR A 269 6.46 9.76 18.35
N GLY A 270 5.85 10.10 17.21
CA GLY A 270 5.03 9.22 16.38
C GLY A 270 3.71 8.80 17.06
N GLU A 271 3.30 9.50 18.13
CA GLU A 271 2.03 9.25 18.80
C GLU A 271 0.86 9.82 17.99
N LEU A 272 -0.28 9.14 18.02
CA LEU A 272 -1.45 9.54 17.25
C LEU A 272 -2.11 10.77 17.88
N LEU A 273 -2.31 11.82 17.07
CA LEU A 273 -2.97 13.08 17.45
C LEU A 273 -4.44 13.03 17.02
N TRP A 274 -5.30 12.37 17.81
CA TRP A 274 -6.71 12.15 17.46
C TRP A 274 -7.70 12.84 18.41
N GLN A 275 -7.24 13.28 19.59
CA GLN A 275 -8.13 13.80 20.64
C GLN A 275 -8.75 15.16 20.28
N SER A 276 -8.14 15.92 19.35
CA SER A 276 -8.72 17.16 18.81
C SER A 276 -10.01 16.93 18.04
N ASP A 277 -10.19 15.73 17.51
CA ASP A 277 -11.26 15.38 16.58
C ASP A 277 -12.38 14.52 17.23
N ALA A 278 -12.30 14.29 18.55
CA ALA A 278 -13.28 13.53 19.31
C ALA A 278 -13.58 14.15 20.68
N GLN A 279 -14.83 14.09 21.12
CA GLN A 279 -15.22 14.50 22.48
C GLN A 279 -15.17 13.29 23.42
N VAL A 280 -14.10 13.16 24.20
CA VAL A 280 -13.88 12.05 25.14
C VAL A 280 -13.36 12.52 26.48
N SER A 281 -13.63 11.76 27.53
CA SER A 281 -13.03 11.94 28.84
C SER A 281 -11.52 11.69 28.78
N TRP A 282 -10.80 12.34 29.70
CA TRP A 282 -9.36 12.19 29.80
C TRP A 282 -8.97 10.74 30.13
N GLY A 283 -9.76 10.07 30.97
CA GLY A 283 -9.56 8.66 31.30
C GLY A 283 -9.60 7.76 30.06
N LEU A 284 -10.61 7.93 29.19
CA LEU A 284 -10.70 7.12 27.97
C LEU A 284 -9.57 7.44 27.00
N ALA A 285 -9.18 8.71 26.89
CA ALA A 285 -8.06 9.13 26.07
C ALA A 285 -6.74 8.45 26.50
N ILE A 286 -6.45 8.34 27.81
CA ILE A 286 -5.28 7.60 28.30
C ILE A 286 -5.31 6.14 27.85
N VAL A 287 -6.46 5.48 28.03
CA VAL A 287 -6.61 4.05 27.70
C VAL A 287 -6.38 3.84 26.20
N LEU A 288 -7.03 4.62 25.35
CA LEU A 288 -6.88 4.54 23.90
C LEU A 288 -5.45 4.88 23.45
N ASN A 289 -4.84 5.93 24.00
CA ASN A 289 -3.44 6.29 23.70
C ASN A 289 -2.48 5.16 24.06
N ARG A 290 -2.71 4.48 25.19
CA ARG A 290 -1.88 3.35 25.60
C ARG A 290 -2.13 2.11 24.75
N LEU A 291 -3.37 1.86 24.30
CA LEU A 291 -3.68 0.78 23.35
C LEU A 291 -2.94 0.96 22.02
N VAL A 292 -2.76 2.19 21.55
CA VAL A 292 -2.17 2.48 20.23
C VAL A 292 -0.69 2.91 20.27
N ARG A 293 0.01 2.67 21.38
CA ARG A 293 1.47 2.92 21.49
C ARG A 293 2.24 2.14 20.41
N LEU A 294 3.20 2.81 19.77
CA LEU A 294 4.06 2.22 18.74
C LEU A 294 4.81 0.99 19.28
N GLN A 295 5.46 1.11 20.44
CA GLN A 295 6.19 0.02 21.06
C GLN A 295 5.21 -0.95 21.75
N ALA A 296 5.15 -2.19 21.25
CA ALA A 296 4.28 -3.26 21.78
C ALA A 296 4.40 -3.51 23.30
N ARG A 297 5.57 -3.22 23.89
CA ARG A 297 5.83 -3.39 25.33
C ARG A 297 5.18 -2.30 26.21
N GLU A 298 4.82 -1.16 25.62
CA GLU A 298 4.22 -0.02 26.33
C GLU A 298 2.69 -0.08 26.33
N ARG A 299 2.12 -0.94 25.47
CA ARG A 299 0.69 -1.24 25.43
C ARG A 299 0.25 -2.10 26.61
N TYR A 300 -1.06 -2.20 26.77
CA TYR A 300 -1.68 -3.28 27.54
C TYR A 300 -1.28 -4.64 26.96
N GLN A 301 -0.97 -5.60 27.82
CA GLN A 301 -0.50 -6.92 27.41
C GLN A 301 -1.61 -7.97 27.34
N SER A 302 -2.79 -7.70 27.92
CA SER A 302 -3.95 -8.59 27.88
C SER A 302 -5.27 -7.81 27.83
N ALA A 303 -6.31 -8.45 27.28
CA ALA A 303 -7.66 -7.88 27.24
C ALA A 303 -8.19 -7.54 28.63
N SER A 304 -7.93 -8.38 29.63
CA SER A 304 -8.35 -8.15 31.02
C SER A 304 -7.65 -6.93 31.66
N GLU A 305 -6.43 -6.57 31.24
CA GLU A 305 -5.76 -5.34 31.69
C GLU A 305 -6.50 -4.10 31.17
N VAL A 306 -6.97 -4.14 29.93
CA VAL A 306 -7.76 -3.07 29.31
C VAL A 306 -9.15 -2.96 29.95
N GLN A 307 -9.84 -4.09 30.15
CA GLN A 307 -11.15 -4.12 30.81
C GLN A 307 -11.08 -3.47 32.21
N ARG A 308 -10.04 -3.79 32.99
CA ARG A 308 -9.82 -3.17 34.30
C ARG A 308 -9.58 -1.66 34.18
N ALA A 309 -8.83 -1.22 33.18
CA ALA A 309 -8.61 0.21 32.96
C ALA A 309 -9.92 0.95 32.59
N LEU A 310 -10.80 0.32 31.80
CA LEU A 310 -12.12 0.87 31.45
C LEU A 310 -13.09 0.92 32.63
N GLN A 311 -12.97 0.03 33.62
CA GLN A 311 -13.78 0.06 34.85
C GLN A 311 -13.37 1.20 35.80
N HIS A 312 -12.12 1.66 35.71
CA HIS A 312 -11.52 2.65 36.59
C HIS A 312 -11.22 3.98 35.88
N LEU A 313 -11.97 4.34 34.83
CA LEU A 313 -11.74 5.57 34.06
C LEU A 313 -11.78 6.85 34.91
N ALA A 314 -12.66 6.87 35.93
CA ALA A 314 -12.81 8.01 36.84
C ALA A 314 -11.66 8.16 37.85
N ASP A 315 -10.88 7.09 38.07
CA ASP A 315 -9.77 7.07 39.04
C ASP A 315 -8.44 7.52 38.40
N LEU A 316 -8.42 7.75 37.08
CA LEU A 316 -7.22 8.19 36.35
C LEU A 316 -6.96 9.69 36.57
N PRO A 317 -5.69 10.11 36.75
CA PRO A 317 -5.35 11.49 37.15
C PRO A 317 -5.85 12.52 36.13
N THR A 318 -6.54 13.58 36.59
CA THR A 318 -7.19 14.60 35.74
C THR A 318 -6.39 15.93 35.63
N GLU A 319 -5.11 15.95 35.98
CA GLU A 319 -4.27 17.17 35.93
C GLU A 319 -3.64 17.36 34.54
N LEU A 320 -3.75 18.45 33.75
CA LEU A 320 -4.10 19.85 33.97
C LEU A 320 -4.73 20.45 32.69
N THR A 321 -5.93 21.04 32.79
CA THR A 321 -6.34 22.14 31.90
C THR A 321 -7.35 23.03 32.63
N SER A 322 -6.84 23.95 33.45
CA SER A 322 -7.61 25.14 33.84
C SER A 322 -6.71 26.36 33.75
N ILE A 323 -6.90 27.14 32.68
CA ILE A 323 -6.58 28.56 32.70
C ILE A 323 -7.89 29.25 33.14
N PRO A 324 -7.89 30.04 34.22
CA PRO A 324 -8.85 31.11 34.36
C PRO A 324 -8.15 32.46 34.15
N SER A 325 -8.54 33.17 33.09
CA SER A 325 -8.43 34.62 33.07
C SER A 325 -9.50 35.20 33.99
N ILE A 326 -9.14 35.71 35.17
CA ILE A 326 -9.89 36.78 35.85
C ILE A 326 -8.89 37.75 36.51
N LEU A 327 -9.17 39.03 36.29
CA LEU A 327 -8.52 40.21 36.85
C LEU A 327 -8.38 40.17 38.39
N LEU A 328 -7.22 40.69 38.84
CA LEU A 328 -6.84 41.36 40.11
C LEU A 328 -7.91 41.48 41.23
N PRO A 329 -7.49 41.33 42.51
CA PRO A 329 -7.08 42.54 43.24
C PRO A 329 -5.78 42.44 44.05
N GLN A 330 -5.29 43.63 44.38
CA GLN A 330 -4.06 43.98 45.09
C GLN A 330 -4.06 43.55 46.56
N GLY A 331 -2.88 43.21 47.08
CA GLY A 331 -2.59 43.18 48.51
C GLY A 331 -1.36 42.33 48.84
N GLU A 332 -0.37 42.99 49.45
CA GLU A 332 0.82 42.41 50.10
C GLU A 332 2.05 42.09 49.22
N GLN A 333 2.71 43.16 48.77
CA GLN A 333 4.08 43.11 48.23
C GLN A 333 5.21 43.18 49.29
N ASP A 334 4.92 43.25 50.59
CA ASP A 334 5.96 43.59 51.58
C ASP A 334 6.54 42.40 52.38
N LYS A 335 6.37 41.15 51.93
CA LYS A 335 6.96 39.96 52.61
C LYS A 335 7.83 39.05 51.75
N ALA A 336 8.01 39.37 50.47
CA ALA A 336 8.81 38.54 49.56
C ALA A 336 10.28 39.00 49.42
N GLU A 337 10.63 40.22 49.85
CA GLU A 337 11.99 40.75 49.67
C GLU A 337 13.01 40.21 50.69
N GLU A 338 12.57 39.74 51.87
CA GLU A 338 13.49 39.23 52.91
C GLU A 338 13.87 37.74 52.70
N ALA A 339 13.14 37.02 51.84
CA ALA A 339 13.41 35.61 51.54
C ALA A 339 14.38 35.39 50.36
N ILE A 340 14.69 36.43 49.58
CA ILE A 340 15.49 36.32 48.35
C ILE A 340 17.00 36.40 48.64
N GLU A 341 17.44 37.11 49.69
CA GLU A 341 18.86 37.18 50.04
C GLU A 341 19.41 35.88 50.67
N THR A 342 18.57 35.03 51.26
CA THR A 342 19.04 33.77 51.86
C THR A 342 19.21 32.63 50.85
N ALA A 343 18.72 32.78 49.61
CA ALA A 343 18.80 31.75 48.58
C ALA A 343 20.07 31.83 47.70
N LEU A 344 20.97 32.80 47.93
CA LEU A 344 22.19 33.03 47.12
C LEU A 344 23.44 32.29 47.62
N VAL A 345 23.30 31.24 48.43
CA VAL A 345 24.38 30.26 48.63
C VAL A 345 24.22 29.13 47.61
N ALA A 346 24.82 29.34 46.44
CA ALA A 346 24.86 28.36 45.37
C ALA A 346 25.60 27.07 45.79
N PRO A 347 25.09 25.85 45.45
CA PRO A 347 25.96 24.71 45.29
C PRO A 347 26.76 24.90 43.99
N LYS A 348 28.07 24.63 44.02
CA LYS A 348 28.96 24.64 42.84
C LYS A 348 28.35 23.80 41.70
N ARG A 349 27.73 24.46 40.71
CA ARG A 349 27.18 23.83 39.50
C ARG A 349 28.33 23.23 38.68
N ARG A 350 28.33 21.90 38.55
CA ARG A 350 29.29 21.13 37.73
C ARG A 350 29.00 21.33 36.23
N TRP A 351 29.46 22.43 35.63
CA TRP A 351 29.44 22.64 34.17
C TRP A 351 30.13 21.50 33.41
N GLY A 352 31.10 20.82 34.05
CA GLY A 352 31.72 19.62 33.49
C GLY A 352 30.75 18.48 33.22
N GLY A 353 29.68 18.32 34.01
CA GLY A 353 28.69 17.25 33.79
C GLY A 353 27.89 17.47 32.51
N VAL A 354 27.49 18.71 32.24
CA VAL A 354 26.76 19.06 31.01
C VAL A 354 27.67 18.93 29.78
N ALA A 355 28.90 19.44 29.85
CA ALA A 355 29.86 19.32 28.74
C ALA A 355 30.18 17.86 28.41
N ILE A 356 30.34 17.00 29.42
CA ILE A 356 30.56 15.55 29.22
C ILE A 356 29.33 14.90 28.59
N ALA A 357 28.11 15.24 29.04
CA ALA A 357 26.88 14.69 28.47
C ALA A 357 26.69 15.10 26.99
N THR A 358 26.96 16.36 26.65
CA THR A 358 26.86 16.84 25.26
C THR A 358 27.89 16.16 24.35
N LEU A 359 29.14 16.03 24.80
CA LEU A 359 30.18 15.32 24.03
C LEU A 359 29.86 13.82 23.90
N ALA A 360 29.27 13.20 24.93
CA ALA A 360 28.85 11.81 24.88
C ALA A 360 27.70 11.60 23.87
N ILE A 361 26.70 12.47 23.88
CA ILE A 361 25.58 12.43 22.92
C ILE A 361 26.09 12.68 21.50
N ALA A 362 26.92 13.72 21.29
CA ALA A 362 27.50 14.01 19.99
C ALA A 362 28.36 12.85 19.48
N GLY A 363 29.18 12.26 20.36
CA GLY A 363 29.97 11.07 20.05
C GLY A 363 29.08 9.88 19.66
N PHE A 364 28.03 9.62 20.44
CA PHE A 364 27.08 8.53 20.17
C PHE A 364 26.35 8.72 18.84
N VAL A 365 25.90 9.93 18.53
CA VAL A 365 25.24 10.25 17.25
C VAL A 365 26.22 10.11 16.08
N LEU A 366 27.44 10.63 16.21
CA LEU A 366 28.46 10.50 15.16
C LEU A 366 28.87 9.03 14.94
N SER A 367 28.99 8.25 16.01
CA SER A 367 29.24 6.81 15.93
C SER A 367 28.06 6.07 15.30
N GLY A 368 26.83 6.36 15.73
CA GLY A 368 25.61 5.78 15.15
C GLY A 368 25.46 6.10 13.66
N ARG A 369 25.85 7.31 13.24
CA ARG A 369 25.91 7.71 11.85
C ARG A 369 26.96 6.92 11.06
N GLN A 370 28.20 6.84 11.55
CA GLN A 370 29.27 6.07 10.88
C GLN A 370 28.99 4.57 10.82
N LEU A 371 28.24 4.03 11.79
CA LEU A 371 27.81 2.63 11.81
C LEU A 371 26.54 2.38 10.97
N GLY A 372 25.95 3.41 10.34
CA GLY A 372 24.75 3.28 9.51
C GLY A 372 23.45 3.06 10.28
N TRP A 373 23.44 3.21 11.61
CA TRP A 373 22.21 3.08 12.41
C TRP A 373 21.16 4.14 12.09
N LEU A 374 21.62 5.32 11.62
CA LEU A 374 20.75 6.45 11.28
C LEU A 374 20.34 6.48 9.80
N GLU A 375 20.95 5.65 8.94
CA GLU A 375 20.68 5.64 7.49
C GLU A 375 19.18 5.46 7.15
N PRO A 376 18.43 4.53 7.77
CA PRO A 376 17.00 4.39 7.47
C PRO A 376 16.17 5.64 7.80
N LEU A 377 16.54 6.35 8.87
CA LEU A 377 15.86 7.59 9.28
C LEU A 377 16.23 8.74 8.33
N GLU A 378 17.51 8.89 8.00
CA GLU A 378 18.00 9.92 7.08
C GLU A 378 17.37 9.75 5.67
N LEU A 379 17.23 8.51 5.19
CA LEU A 379 16.57 8.20 3.92
C LEU A 379 15.05 8.45 3.98
N ALA A 380 14.38 8.13 5.10
CA ALA A 380 12.96 8.42 5.27
C ALA A 380 12.67 9.94 5.27
N VAL A 381 13.55 10.73 5.90
CA VAL A 381 13.48 12.20 5.87
C VAL A 381 13.72 12.71 4.45
N PHE A 382 14.72 12.18 3.73
CA PHE A 382 14.96 12.53 2.33
C PHE A 382 13.71 12.29 1.46
N ASP A 383 13.04 11.14 1.61
CA ASP A 383 11.82 10.84 0.86
C ASP A 383 10.68 11.81 1.17
N GLN A 384 10.52 12.21 2.43
CA GLN A 384 9.55 13.23 2.82
C GLN A 384 9.87 14.59 2.20
N LEU A 385 11.14 14.99 2.20
CA LEU A 385 11.57 16.24 1.57
C LEU A 385 11.31 16.24 0.06
N VAL A 386 11.53 15.11 -0.62
CA VAL A 386 11.23 14.95 -2.04
C VAL A 386 9.72 15.06 -2.30
N ARG A 387 8.87 14.55 -1.41
CA ARG A 387 7.40 14.66 -1.51
C ARG A 387 6.89 16.09 -1.29
N LEU A 388 7.54 16.83 -0.41
CA LEU A 388 7.20 18.23 -0.12
C LEU A 388 7.67 19.18 -1.22
N GLN A 389 8.41 18.72 -2.23
CA GLN A 389 8.79 19.58 -3.36
C GLN A 389 7.56 20.02 -4.17
N PRO A 390 7.53 21.28 -4.62
CA PRO A 390 6.47 21.77 -5.51
C PRO A 390 6.37 20.91 -6.78
N GLN A 391 5.15 20.46 -7.10
CA GLN A 391 4.87 19.69 -8.31
C GLN A 391 5.08 20.59 -9.54
N MET A 392 5.90 20.15 -10.50
CA MET A 392 6.11 20.89 -11.75
C MET A 392 5.01 20.55 -12.77
N PRO A 393 4.64 21.49 -13.66
CA PRO A 393 3.68 21.21 -14.72
C PRO A 393 4.17 20.11 -15.67
N PRO A 394 3.27 19.42 -16.38
CA PRO A 394 3.64 18.39 -17.35
C PRO A 394 4.67 18.89 -18.36
N ASP A 395 5.64 18.04 -18.71
CA ASP A 395 6.67 18.40 -19.68
C ASP A 395 6.09 18.36 -21.10
N ALA A 396 6.04 19.53 -21.75
CA ALA A 396 5.49 19.68 -23.10
C ALA A 396 6.37 19.04 -24.20
N ARG A 397 7.57 18.53 -23.86
CA ARG A 397 8.45 17.81 -24.79
C ARG A 397 8.19 16.31 -24.79
N LEU A 398 7.38 15.82 -23.83
CA LEU A 398 7.15 14.41 -23.59
C LEU A 398 5.67 14.06 -23.85
N THR A 399 5.46 12.96 -24.57
CA THR A 399 4.15 12.33 -24.72
C THR A 399 4.25 10.84 -24.41
N LEU A 400 3.35 10.36 -23.54
CA LEU A 400 3.26 8.97 -23.14
C LEU A 400 2.14 8.28 -23.92
N VAL A 401 2.47 7.19 -24.61
CA VAL A 401 1.52 6.26 -25.20
C VAL A 401 1.37 5.08 -24.26
N GLU A 402 0.26 5.06 -23.54
CA GLU A 402 -0.03 4.07 -22.51
C GLU A 402 -0.83 2.91 -23.11
N ILE A 403 -0.33 1.69 -22.97
CA ILE A 403 -1.11 0.48 -23.24
C ILE A 403 -1.88 0.15 -21.97
N THR A 404 -3.17 0.44 -21.97
CA THR A 404 -4.04 0.26 -20.81
C THR A 404 -4.72 -1.11 -20.80
N GLU A 405 -5.22 -1.52 -19.63
CA GLU A 405 -6.03 -2.74 -19.52
C GLU A 405 -7.28 -2.68 -20.41
N THR A 406 -7.89 -1.50 -20.57
CA THR A 406 -9.03 -1.32 -21.48
C THR A 406 -8.64 -1.60 -22.93
N ASP A 407 -7.45 -1.18 -23.36
CA ASP A 407 -6.94 -1.47 -24.71
C ASP A 407 -6.73 -2.99 -24.88
N LEU A 408 -6.15 -3.65 -23.88
CA LEU A 408 -5.90 -5.10 -23.86
C LEU A 408 -7.20 -5.93 -23.84
N GLN A 409 -8.22 -5.48 -23.09
CA GLN A 409 -9.54 -6.09 -23.06
C GLN A 409 -10.27 -5.95 -24.40
N GLN A 410 -10.14 -4.81 -25.08
CA GLN A 410 -10.75 -4.60 -26.40
C GLN A 410 -10.17 -5.55 -27.46
N ILE A 411 -8.86 -5.83 -27.41
CA ILE A 411 -8.20 -6.77 -28.31
C ILE A 411 -8.25 -8.24 -27.82
N GLN A 412 -8.87 -8.49 -26.65
CA GLN A 412 -8.97 -9.81 -25.99
C GLN A 412 -7.61 -10.53 -25.83
N ARG A 413 -6.54 -9.77 -25.54
CA ARG A 413 -5.18 -10.31 -25.37
C ARG A 413 -4.46 -9.64 -24.22
N THR A 414 -3.46 -10.31 -23.67
CA THR A 414 -2.61 -9.79 -22.57
C THR A 414 -1.46 -8.91 -23.06
N THR A 415 -1.12 -8.99 -24.35
CA THR A 415 -0.07 -8.19 -25.00
C THR A 415 -0.52 -7.81 -26.41
N PRO A 416 -0.18 -6.60 -26.89
CA PRO A 416 -0.49 -6.22 -28.26
C PRO A 416 0.41 -6.97 -29.23
N THR A 417 -0.15 -7.33 -30.39
CA THR A 417 0.56 -8.07 -31.42
C THR A 417 1.63 -7.21 -32.07
N ASP A 418 2.59 -7.85 -32.73
CA ASP A 418 3.65 -7.13 -33.42
C ASP A 418 3.08 -6.25 -34.54
N ARG A 419 1.99 -6.67 -35.20
CA ARG A 419 1.25 -5.85 -36.18
C ARG A 419 0.64 -4.60 -35.57
N GLU A 420 -0.03 -4.73 -34.42
CA GLU A 420 -0.64 -3.59 -33.74
C GLU A 420 0.43 -2.59 -33.30
N LEU A 421 1.53 -3.09 -32.74
CA LEU A 421 2.66 -2.24 -32.35
C LEU A 421 3.31 -1.57 -33.56
N ALA A 422 3.52 -2.31 -34.65
CA ALA A 422 4.03 -1.76 -35.90
C ALA A 422 3.12 -0.68 -36.47
N GLN A 423 1.80 -0.88 -36.44
CA GLN A 423 0.83 0.12 -36.88
C GLN A 423 0.84 1.36 -35.97
N ALA A 424 0.92 1.17 -34.65
CA ALA A 424 0.99 2.28 -33.71
C ALA A 424 2.24 3.13 -33.94
N ILE A 425 3.41 2.48 -34.11
CA ILE A 425 4.66 3.17 -34.47
C ILE A 425 4.49 3.89 -35.81
N ALA A 426 3.94 3.24 -36.83
CA ALA A 426 3.73 3.84 -38.15
C ALA A 426 2.83 5.09 -38.09
N ASN A 427 1.74 5.04 -37.32
CA ASN A 427 0.85 6.18 -37.12
C ASN A 427 1.58 7.33 -36.40
N LEU A 428 2.35 7.03 -35.35
CA LEU A 428 3.15 8.05 -34.66
C LEU A 428 4.19 8.68 -35.59
N GLN A 429 4.87 7.88 -36.42
CA GLN A 429 5.90 8.37 -37.37
C GLN A 429 5.34 9.38 -38.38
N GLN A 430 4.07 9.25 -38.79
CA GLN A 430 3.42 10.20 -39.71
C GLN A 430 3.39 11.63 -39.14
N HIS A 431 3.33 11.76 -37.81
CA HIS A 431 3.31 13.04 -37.10
C HIS A 431 4.71 13.57 -36.74
N GLN A 432 5.78 12.93 -37.23
CA GLN A 432 7.18 13.37 -37.12
C GLN A 432 7.67 13.60 -35.67
N PRO A 433 7.62 12.57 -34.80
CA PRO A 433 8.22 12.64 -33.47
C PRO A 433 9.75 12.77 -33.57
N ALA A 434 10.33 13.46 -32.59
CA ALA A 434 11.78 13.61 -32.53
C ALA A 434 12.46 12.27 -32.18
N VAL A 435 11.89 11.55 -31.21
CA VAL A 435 12.35 10.23 -30.75
C VAL A 435 11.13 9.41 -30.30
N ILE A 436 11.11 8.12 -30.59
CA ILE A 436 10.16 7.13 -30.07
C ILE A 436 10.92 6.16 -29.17
N GLY A 437 10.65 6.19 -27.87
CA GLY A 437 11.16 5.19 -26.92
C GLY A 437 10.14 4.06 -26.75
N LEU A 438 10.56 2.81 -26.99
CA LEU A 438 9.74 1.62 -26.81
C LEU A 438 10.14 0.86 -25.54
N ASP A 439 9.42 1.09 -24.42
CA ASP A 439 9.62 0.38 -23.13
C ASP A 439 8.76 -0.88 -23.07
N LEU A 440 8.98 -1.79 -24.01
CA LEU A 440 8.34 -3.10 -24.04
C LEU A 440 9.38 -4.17 -24.27
N HIS A 441 9.39 -5.18 -23.39
CA HIS A 441 10.22 -6.36 -23.59
C HIS A 441 9.64 -7.17 -24.75
N ARG A 442 10.48 -7.40 -25.78
CA ARG A 442 10.11 -8.05 -27.05
C ARG A 442 11.17 -9.09 -27.44
N ASP A 443 11.48 -9.96 -26.49
CA ASP A 443 12.35 -11.12 -26.68
C ASP A 443 11.65 -12.25 -27.44
N ILE A 444 10.33 -12.38 -27.28
CA ILE A 444 9.50 -13.38 -27.97
C ILE A 444 8.53 -12.69 -28.95
N PRO A 445 8.58 -12.99 -30.26
CA PRO A 445 7.66 -12.45 -31.26
C PRO A 445 6.19 -12.71 -30.92
N GLN A 446 5.33 -11.70 -31.10
CA GLN A 446 3.89 -11.78 -30.83
C GLN A 446 3.11 -11.74 -32.15
N ALA A 447 2.92 -12.90 -32.76
CA ALA A 447 2.22 -13.01 -34.03
C ALA A 447 0.76 -12.52 -33.98
N PRO A 448 0.23 -11.95 -35.08
CA PRO A 448 0.90 -11.70 -36.36
C PRO A 448 1.62 -10.34 -36.39
N GLY A 449 2.59 -10.19 -37.32
CA GLY A 449 3.18 -8.89 -37.67
C GLY A 449 4.67 -8.72 -37.42
N GLU A 450 5.43 -9.80 -37.23
CA GLU A 450 6.85 -9.76 -36.88
C GLU A 450 7.70 -9.00 -37.91
N ALA A 451 7.44 -9.22 -39.21
CA ALA A 451 8.17 -8.54 -40.29
C ALA A 451 7.83 -7.04 -40.34
N GLU A 452 6.55 -6.67 -40.16
CA GLU A 452 6.10 -5.28 -40.09
C GLU A 452 6.76 -4.55 -38.92
N LEU A 453 6.84 -5.18 -37.75
CA LEU A 453 7.50 -4.60 -36.57
C LEU A 453 9.01 -4.49 -36.77
N ALA A 454 9.66 -5.53 -37.28
CA ALA A 454 11.10 -5.53 -37.55
C ALA A 454 11.49 -4.37 -38.50
N GLN A 455 10.65 -4.04 -39.48
CA GLN A 455 10.83 -2.88 -40.34
C GLN A 455 10.73 -1.56 -39.56
N GLN A 456 9.72 -1.40 -38.70
CA GLN A 456 9.56 -0.18 -37.88
C GLN A 456 10.70 0.00 -36.88
N LEU A 457 11.22 -1.09 -36.32
CA LEU A 457 12.36 -1.09 -35.41
C LEU A 457 13.67 -0.59 -36.06
N GLN A 458 13.76 -0.57 -37.39
CA GLN A 458 14.91 0.02 -38.09
C GLN A 458 14.89 1.55 -38.09
N ALA A 459 13.74 2.20 -37.84
CA ALA A 459 13.59 3.66 -37.96
C ALA A 459 14.56 4.43 -37.06
N GLU A 460 15.36 5.35 -37.63
CA GLU A 460 16.49 6.00 -36.94
C GLU A 460 16.12 6.64 -35.61
N ASN A 461 14.92 7.21 -35.49
CA ASN A 461 14.40 7.87 -34.30
C ASN A 461 13.79 6.91 -33.25
N LEU A 462 13.92 5.59 -33.38
CA LEU A 462 13.40 4.62 -32.43
C LEU A 462 14.50 4.07 -31.51
N VAL A 463 14.21 4.07 -30.20
CA VAL A 463 15.05 3.45 -29.16
C VAL A 463 14.28 2.29 -28.52
N ALA A 464 14.92 1.14 -28.38
CA ALA A 464 14.34 -0.03 -27.73
C ALA A 464 15.03 -0.36 -26.41
N ILE A 465 14.37 -1.18 -25.58
CA ILE A 465 14.89 -1.60 -24.29
C ILE A 465 15.58 -2.96 -24.29
N THR A 466 16.45 -3.16 -23.32
CA THR A 466 16.95 -4.46 -22.84
C THR A 466 16.91 -4.45 -21.31
N ASN A 467 17.02 -5.62 -20.68
CA ASN A 467 17.24 -5.72 -19.24
C ASN A 467 18.59 -6.41 -19.02
N LEU A 468 19.49 -5.78 -18.26
CA LEU A 468 20.82 -6.33 -17.99
C LEU A 468 20.76 -7.47 -16.96
N GLY A 469 19.86 -7.37 -15.99
CA GLY A 469 19.68 -8.35 -14.92
C GLY A 469 20.86 -8.37 -13.94
N THR A 470 20.67 -9.01 -12.79
CA THR A 470 21.75 -9.28 -11.81
C THR A 470 22.53 -10.54 -12.13
N SER A 471 22.01 -11.36 -13.05
CA SER A 471 22.58 -12.65 -13.47
C SER A 471 22.29 -12.90 -14.94
N ASN A 472 23.04 -13.79 -15.60
CA ASN A 472 22.81 -14.13 -17.01
C ASN A 472 21.44 -14.79 -17.27
N THR A 473 20.76 -15.32 -16.25
CA THR A 473 19.44 -15.95 -16.38
C THR A 473 18.28 -14.95 -16.29
N ASP A 474 18.53 -13.75 -15.76
CA ASP A 474 17.52 -12.69 -15.61
C ASP A 474 17.64 -11.60 -16.69
N ARG A 475 18.61 -11.75 -17.60
CA ARG A 475 18.87 -10.80 -18.69
C ARG A 475 17.82 -10.96 -19.80
N ILE A 476 17.13 -9.89 -20.14
CA ILE A 476 16.20 -9.86 -21.29
C ILE A 476 16.92 -9.22 -22.48
N PRO A 477 17.18 -9.97 -23.57
CA PRO A 477 17.90 -9.46 -24.72
C PRO A 477 17.11 -8.33 -25.41
N PRO A 478 17.79 -7.42 -26.12
CA PRO A 478 17.11 -6.43 -26.94
C PRO A 478 16.37 -7.10 -28.10
N PRO A 479 15.33 -6.44 -28.66
CA PRO A 479 14.64 -6.94 -29.84
C PRO A 479 15.60 -7.06 -31.03
N SER A 480 15.44 -8.15 -31.80
CA SER A 480 16.27 -8.45 -32.96
C SER A 480 16.25 -7.33 -33.99
N GLY A 481 17.45 -6.96 -34.49
CA GLY A 481 17.61 -6.00 -35.56
C GLY A 481 17.79 -4.54 -35.13
N VAL A 482 17.64 -4.18 -33.86
CA VAL A 482 17.95 -2.82 -33.39
C VAL A 482 19.46 -2.68 -33.14
N PRO A 483 20.13 -1.65 -33.70
CA PRO A 483 21.53 -1.34 -33.40
C PRO A 483 21.79 -1.04 -31.91
N ILE A 484 22.97 -1.42 -31.42
CA ILE A 484 23.35 -1.31 -30.01
C ILE A 484 23.36 0.12 -29.46
N ASP A 485 23.61 1.11 -30.32
CA ASP A 485 23.59 2.54 -30.00
C ASP A 485 22.17 3.09 -29.79
N ARG A 486 21.15 2.34 -30.24
CA ARG A 486 19.71 2.62 -30.06
C ARG A 486 19.04 1.66 -29.07
N ILE A 487 19.84 0.92 -28.31
CA ILE A 487 19.37 0.06 -27.23
C ILE A 487 19.78 0.71 -25.91
N GLY A 488 18.83 0.80 -24.98
CA GLY A 488 19.10 1.21 -23.61
C GLY A 488 18.52 0.24 -22.59
N PHE A 489 19.19 0.08 -21.47
CA PHE A 489 18.68 -0.79 -20.41
C PHE A 489 17.64 -0.06 -19.55
N ASN A 490 16.65 -0.79 -19.02
CA ASN A 490 15.62 -0.22 -18.14
C ASN A 490 15.73 -0.67 -16.67
N ASP A 491 16.87 -1.28 -16.30
CA ASP A 491 17.25 -1.61 -14.93
C ASP A 491 17.27 -0.38 -14.03
N MET A 492 16.69 -0.52 -12.84
CA MET A 492 16.62 0.54 -11.85
C MET A 492 17.20 0.04 -10.53
N PRO A 493 18.24 0.69 -9.98
CA PRO A 493 18.83 0.30 -8.71
C PRO A 493 17.81 0.56 -7.60
N LEU A 494 17.37 -0.52 -6.95
CA LEU A 494 16.51 -0.46 -5.77
C LEU A 494 17.37 -0.46 -4.51
N ASP A 495 16.96 0.34 -3.53
CA ASP A 495 17.52 0.28 -2.19
C ASP A 495 17.01 -0.95 -1.43
N SER A 496 17.61 -1.25 -0.28
CA SER A 496 17.27 -2.42 0.55
C SER A 496 15.82 -2.43 1.04
N ASP A 497 15.17 -1.26 1.08
CA ASP A 497 13.76 -1.09 1.40
C ASP A 497 12.83 -1.15 0.17
N GLY A 498 13.39 -1.38 -1.01
CA GLY A 498 12.68 -1.48 -2.28
C GLY A 498 12.25 -0.13 -2.86
N VAL A 499 12.78 1.00 -2.36
CA VAL A 499 12.51 2.32 -2.91
C VAL A 499 13.58 2.67 -3.96
N ALA A 500 13.12 3.19 -5.09
CA ALA A 500 14.01 3.72 -6.12
C ALA A 500 14.39 5.16 -5.78
N ARG A 501 15.57 5.36 -5.20
CA ARG A 501 16.13 6.72 -4.98
C ARG A 501 17.25 7.05 -5.97
N ARG A 502 17.70 6.04 -6.69
CA ARG A 502 18.88 6.07 -7.56
C ARG A 502 18.48 5.77 -8.99
N ALA A 503 19.12 6.44 -9.93
CA ALA A 503 19.04 6.14 -11.35
C ALA A 503 20.42 5.73 -11.86
N LEU A 504 20.50 4.62 -12.57
CA LEU A 504 21.71 4.16 -13.23
C LEU A 504 21.73 4.74 -14.64
N LEU A 505 22.67 5.62 -14.97
CA LEU A 505 22.76 6.28 -16.26
C LEU A 505 23.48 5.43 -17.30
N PHE A 506 24.58 4.78 -16.93
CA PHE A 506 25.25 3.77 -17.74
C PHE A 506 25.97 2.76 -16.84
N ALA A 507 26.13 1.55 -17.35
CA ALA A 507 26.74 0.44 -16.64
C ALA A 507 27.66 -0.34 -17.59
N THR A 508 28.70 -0.93 -17.03
CA THR A 508 29.62 -1.82 -17.75
C THR A 508 29.53 -3.19 -17.10
N PRO A 509 28.67 -4.10 -17.60
CA PRO A 509 28.58 -5.46 -17.11
C PRO A 509 29.91 -6.21 -17.33
N PRO A 510 30.04 -7.44 -16.79
CA PRO A 510 31.25 -8.26 -16.94
C PRO A 510 31.63 -8.58 -18.40
N ASP A 511 30.73 -8.37 -19.35
CA ASP A 511 30.99 -8.49 -20.80
C ASP A 511 31.89 -7.36 -21.35
N GLY A 512 32.18 -6.34 -20.54
CA GLY A 512 33.10 -5.24 -20.84
C GLY A 512 32.51 -4.15 -21.74
N ALA A 513 31.26 -4.29 -22.17
CA ALA A 513 30.58 -3.29 -23.00
C ALA A 513 29.87 -2.26 -22.11
N THR A 514 29.96 -0.98 -22.46
CA THR A 514 29.19 0.07 -21.78
C THR A 514 27.80 0.18 -22.38
N TYR A 515 26.79 -0.09 -21.57
CA TYR A 515 25.39 0.11 -21.91
C TYR A 515 24.90 1.39 -21.26
N TYR A 516 24.04 2.12 -21.97
CA TYR A 516 23.41 3.32 -21.47
C TYR A 516 21.99 2.98 -21.04
N SER A 517 21.49 3.67 -20.03
CA SER A 517 20.09 3.57 -19.65
C SER A 517 19.23 4.06 -20.78
N PHE A 518 18.04 3.49 -20.86
CA PHE A 518 17.06 3.82 -21.85
C PHE A 518 16.60 5.27 -21.77
N ALA A 519 16.39 5.81 -20.56
CA ALA A 519 16.10 7.22 -20.36
C ALA A 519 17.22 8.12 -20.93
N LEU A 520 18.49 7.79 -20.63
CA LEU A 520 19.62 8.56 -21.16
C LEU A 520 19.74 8.43 -22.68
N ARG A 521 19.53 7.24 -23.27
CA ARG A 521 19.54 7.04 -24.73
C ARG A 521 18.52 7.92 -25.43
N VAL A 522 17.27 7.90 -24.97
CA VAL A 522 16.19 8.71 -25.53
C VAL A 522 16.51 10.20 -25.40
N ALA A 523 17.00 10.64 -24.23
CA ALA A 523 17.36 12.03 -23.99
C ALA A 523 18.52 12.49 -24.89
N LEU A 524 19.60 11.71 -24.99
CA LEU A 524 20.75 12.04 -25.83
C LEU A 524 20.36 12.12 -27.30
N GLN A 525 19.51 11.20 -27.78
CA GLN A 525 19.06 11.24 -29.16
C GLN A 525 18.19 12.47 -29.47
N TYR A 526 17.33 12.86 -28.53
CA TYR A 526 16.55 14.09 -28.67
C TYR A 526 17.43 15.35 -28.66
N LEU A 527 18.43 15.38 -27.78
CA LEU A 527 19.34 16.51 -27.60
C LEU A 527 20.36 16.65 -28.72
N ASP A 528 20.77 15.56 -29.37
CA ASP A 528 21.67 15.60 -30.52
C ASP A 528 21.07 16.40 -31.69
N ARG A 529 19.74 16.35 -31.87
CA ARG A 529 19.01 17.19 -32.84
C ARG A 529 19.12 18.68 -32.52
N GLN A 530 19.31 19.02 -31.25
CA GLN A 530 19.57 20.38 -30.77
C GLN A 530 21.07 20.71 -30.71
N LYS A 531 21.93 19.81 -31.22
CA LYS A 531 23.39 19.91 -31.19
C LYS A 531 23.97 19.95 -29.77
N ILE A 532 23.25 19.39 -28.79
CA ILE A 532 23.69 19.26 -27.41
C ILE A 532 24.23 17.85 -27.23
N LYS A 533 25.55 17.73 -27.10
CA LYS A 533 26.25 16.45 -26.91
C LYS A 533 26.72 16.27 -25.47
N PRO A 534 26.81 15.02 -24.99
CA PRO A 534 27.45 14.74 -23.71
C PRO A 534 28.95 15.03 -23.81
N ARG A 535 29.50 15.63 -22.76
CA ARG A 535 30.93 15.92 -22.64
C ARG A 535 31.39 15.71 -21.20
N SER A 536 32.68 15.49 -21.01
CA SER A 536 33.29 15.57 -19.68
C SER A 536 33.20 16.99 -19.15
N ASN A 537 32.89 17.15 -17.86
CA ASN A 537 32.90 18.46 -17.22
C ASN A 537 34.33 19.03 -17.20
N PRO A 538 34.54 20.31 -17.57
CA PRO A 538 35.87 20.92 -17.61
C PRO A 538 36.61 21.00 -16.27
N GLU A 539 35.88 21.13 -15.16
CA GLU A 539 36.44 21.20 -13.80
C GLU A 539 36.56 19.82 -13.15
N MET A 540 35.64 18.90 -13.49
CA MET A 540 35.59 17.53 -12.99
C MET A 540 35.51 16.55 -14.17
N PRO A 541 36.64 16.12 -14.76
CA PRO A 541 36.65 15.34 -16.01
C PRO A 541 35.85 14.04 -15.97
N ASP A 542 35.71 13.44 -14.79
CA ASP A 542 34.96 12.20 -14.57
C ASP A 542 33.43 12.42 -14.51
N TYR A 543 32.97 13.67 -14.52
CA TYR A 543 31.55 14.01 -14.38
C TYR A 543 30.92 14.24 -15.75
N LEU A 544 29.76 13.62 -15.96
CA LEU A 544 28.99 13.76 -17.19
C LEU A 544 28.34 15.15 -17.21
N GLN A 545 28.61 15.91 -18.26
CA GLN A 545 27.95 17.18 -18.52
C GLN A 545 27.14 17.11 -19.82
N ILE A 546 25.88 17.52 -19.75
CA ILE A 546 24.99 17.63 -20.92
C ILE A 546 24.46 19.06 -20.98
N GLY A 547 24.88 19.81 -22.00
CA GLY A 547 24.62 21.23 -22.09
C GLY A 547 25.24 22.01 -20.91
N ALA A 548 24.42 22.67 -20.12
CA ALA A 548 24.84 23.38 -18.91
C ALA A 548 24.79 22.52 -17.63
N THR A 549 24.08 21.38 -17.68
CA THR A 549 23.82 20.56 -16.50
C THR A 549 24.94 19.55 -16.29
N THR A 550 25.45 19.49 -15.06
CA THR A 550 26.42 18.46 -14.64
C THR A 550 25.68 17.40 -13.82
N PHE A 551 25.80 16.16 -14.23
CA PHE A 551 25.32 15.00 -13.48
C PHE A 551 26.42 14.58 -12.53
N VAL A 552 26.15 14.64 -11.23
CA VAL A 552 27.11 14.28 -10.19
C VAL A 552 26.93 12.79 -9.88
N PRO A 553 27.98 11.97 -10.02
CA PRO A 553 27.87 10.55 -9.73
C PRO A 553 27.64 10.34 -8.23
N LEU A 554 26.78 9.37 -7.90
CA LEU A 554 26.45 8.99 -6.54
C LEU A 554 27.71 8.52 -5.83
N GLN A 555 27.99 9.13 -4.67
CA GLN A 555 29.04 8.68 -3.76
C GLN A 555 28.45 7.66 -2.77
N PRO A 556 29.23 6.70 -2.25
CA PRO A 556 28.74 5.71 -1.28
C PRO A 556 28.10 6.34 -0.04
N THR A 557 28.52 7.57 0.30
CA THR A 557 28.08 8.35 1.45
C THR A 557 27.18 9.55 1.09
N ALA A 558 26.61 9.56 -0.12
CA ALA A 558 25.79 10.68 -0.58
C ALA A 558 24.45 10.74 0.19
N GLY A 559 24.05 11.93 0.64
CA GLY A 559 22.78 12.11 1.37
C GLY A 559 22.76 11.35 2.69
N GLY A 560 21.83 10.40 2.82
CA GLY A 560 21.68 9.54 4.01
C GLY A 560 22.40 8.19 3.93
N TYR A 561 23.00 7.84 2.78
CA TYR A 561 23.71 6.56 2.63
C TYR A 561 25.02 6.55 3.41
N GLN A 562 25.41 5.38 3.92
CA GLN A 562 26.77 5.14 4.44
C GLN A 562 27.58 4.21 3.54
N GLN A 563 26.95 3.21 2.92
CA GLN A 563 27.60 2.23 2.03
C GLN A 563 26.70 1.88 0.84
N ALA A 564 26.29 2.88 0.07
CA ALA A 564 25.54 2.62 -1.16
C ALA A 564 26.40 1.87 -2.19
N ASP A 565 25.79 0.91 -2.89
CA ASP A 565 26.37 0.35 -4.11
C ASP A 565 26.37 1.43 -5.20
N THR A 566 27.56 1.89 -5.56
CA THR A 566 27.79 2.89 -6.61
C THR A 566 28.39 2.28 -7.87
N ALA A 567 28.16 0.99 -8.13
CA ALA A 567 28.58 0.37 -9.38
C ALA A 567 27.91 1.06 -10.60
N GLY A 568 28.71 1.35 -11.63
CA GLY A 568 28.26 2.14 -12.78
C GLY A 568 28.09 3.63 -12.46
N TYR A 569 27.45 4.37 -13.37
CA TYR A 569 27.24 5.80 -13.20
C TYR A 569 25.85 6.07 -12.66
N GLN A 570 25.72 6.11 -11.34
CA GLN A 570 24.44 6.34 -10.68
C GLN A 570 24.27 7.81 -10.28
N ILE A 571 23.03 8.29 -10.22
CA ILE A 571 22.67 9.62 -9.71
C ILE A 571 21.49 9.50 -8.74
N LEU A 572 21.30 10.48 -7.86
CA LEU A 572 20.05 10.59 -7.10
C LEU A 572 18.90 11.03 -8.01
N LEU A 573 17.78 10.33 -7.92
CA LEU A 573 16.56 10.66 -8.64
C LEU A 573 15.95 11.95 -8.10
N ARG A 574 15.44 12.77 -9.02
CA ARG A 574 14.63 13.94 -8.70
C ARG A 574 13.30 13.86 -9.44
N TYR A 575 12.24 13.56 -8.72
CA TYR A 575 10.92 13.44 -9.31
C TYR A 575 10.35 14.80 -9.70
N ARG A 576 9.83 14.90 -10.93
CA ARG A 576 9.21 16.12 -11.46
C ARG A 576 7.78 16.33 -10.92
N SER A 577 7.00 15.25 -10.91
CA SER A 577 5.57 15.25 -10.55
C SER A 577 5.12 13.84 -10.18
N ILE A 578 4.22 13.70 -9.23
CA ILE A 578 3.71 12.39 -8.74
C ILE A 578 2.41 12.00 -9.46
N GLU A 579 1.68 12.96 -10.05
CA GLU A 579 0.36 12.71 -10.68
C GLU A 579 0.42 12.72 -12.21
N VAL A 580 0.97 13.79 -12.79
CA VAL A 580 0.98 14.04 -14.24
C VAL A 580 2.36 14.51 -14.68
N VAL A 581 3.04 13.67 -15.47
CA VAL A 581 4.42 13.90 -15.93
C VAL A 581 4.46 14.57 -17.30
N ALA A 582 3.53 14.17 -18.17
CA ALA A 582 3.55 14.42 -19.61
C ALA A 582 2.13 14.27 -20.16
N HIS A 583 1.92 14.67 -21.41
CA HIS A 583 0.69 14.38 -22.11
C HIS A 583 0.52 12.86 -22.31
N ARG A 584 -0.72 12.35 -22.33
CA ARG A 584 -1.02 10.91 -22.37
C ARG A 584 -1.97 10.60 -23.52
N LEU A 585 -1.66 9.55 -24.27
CA LEU A 585 -2.49 8.96 -25.32
C LEU A 585 -2.63 7.46 -25.03
N THR A 586 -3.77 6.86 -25.36
CA THR A 586 -3.93 5.39 -25.26
C THR A 586 -3.45 4.70 -26.53
N LEU A 587 -3.11 3.40 -26.44
CA LEU A 587 -2.78 2.61 -27.63
C LEU A 587 -3.93 2.64 -28.65
N THR A 588 -5.18 2.57 -28.21
CA THR A 588 -6.36 2.60 -29.10
C THR A 588 -6.50 3.93 -29.84
N GLU A 589 -6.23 5.06 -29.17
CA GLU A 589 -6.24 6.39 -29.80
C GLU A 589 -5.18 6.47 -30.90
N VAL A 590 -3.97 5.95 -30.62
CA VAL A 590 -2.87 5.91 -31.59
C VAL A 590 -3.20 4.99 -32.76
N LEU A 591 -3.75 3.80 -32.52
CA LEU A 591 -4.14 2.85 -33.57
C LEU A 591 -5.25 3.40 -34.47
N SER A 592 -6.17 4.17 -33.90
CA SER A 592 -7.27 4.82 -34.63
C SER A 592 -6.87 6.14 -35.31
N ASP A 593 -5.58 6.51 -35.23
CA ASP A 593 -5.03 7.80 -35.70
C ASP A 593 -5.78 9.04 -35.17
N ARG A 594 -6.28 8.94 -33.93
CA ARG A 594 -6.93 10.06 -33.20
C ARG A 594 -5.89 10.83 -32.39
N ILE A 595 -4.89 11.35 -33.09
CA ILE A 595 -3.73 12.02 -32.51
C ILE A 595 -3.78 13.51 -32.87
N ASP A 596 -3.58 14.41 -31.91
CA ASP A 596 -3.30 15.82 -32.20
C ASP A 596 -1.84 15.95 -32.66
N PRO A 597 -1.55 16.39 -33.90
CA PRO A 597 -0.18 16.49 -34.41
C PRO A 597 0.73 17.37 -33.55
N ASN A 598 0.18 18.37 -32.85
CA ASN A 598 0.96 19.25 -31.97
C ASN A 598 1.51 18.52 -30.74
N GLN A 599 0.89 17.41 -30.35
CA GLN A 599 1.29 16.59 -29.20
C GLN A 599 2.38 15.57 -29.54
N ILE A 600 2.69 15.36 -30.82
CA ILE A 600 3.69 14.38 -31.27
C ILE A 600 4.86 15.02 -32.00
N LYS A 601 4.60 16.05 -32.81
CA LYS A 601 5.61 16.67 -33.67
C LYS A 601 6.77 17.22 -32.85
N ASN A 602 7.99 16.80 -33.19
CA ASN A 602 9.22 17.17 -32.49
C ASN A 602 9.24 16.86 -30.98
N GLN A 603 8.39 15.93 -30.51
CA GLN A 603 8.37 15.49 -29.12
C GLN A 603 9.06 14.14 -28.94
N ILE A 604 9.41 13.83 -27.71
CA ILE A 604 9.80 12.49 -27.27
C ILE A 604 8.51 11.73 -26.99
N VAL A 605 8.30 10.63 -27.70
CA VAL A 605 7.12 9.77 -27.52
C VAL A 605 7.56 8.48 -26.86
N LEU A 606 6.90 8.10 -25.78
CA LEU A 606 7.29 6.95 -24.97
C LEU A 606 6.15 5.95 -24.93
N ILE A 607 6.37 4.74 -25.44
CA ILE A 607 5.36 3.68 -25.51
C ILE A 607 5.64 2.68 -24.40
N GLY A 608 4.65 2.41 -23.55
CA GLY A 608 4.79 1.44 -22.45
C GLY A 608 3.45 0.97 -21.88
N THR A 609 3.46 -0.12 -21.12
CA THR A 609 2.26 -0.66 -20.47
C THR A 609 1.91 0.08 -19.19
N ARG A 610 0.65 0.48 -19.03
CA ARG A 610 0.10 1.01 -17.78
C ARG A 610 -0.35 -0.13 -16.89
N LEU A 611 0.40 -0.38 -15.84
CA LEU A 611 -0.14 -1.12 -14.71
C LEU A 611 -0.94 -0.13 -13.85
N GLN A 612 -2.26 -0.33 -13.75
CA GLN A 612 -3.07 0.44 -12.81
C GLN A 612 -2.50 0.21 -11.41
N ALA A 613 -1.99 1.25 -10.77
CA ALA A 613 -1.99 1.27 -9.32
C ALA A 613 -3.47 1.18 -8.91
N PRO A 614 -3.87 0.24 -8.02
CA PRO A 614 -5.23 0.21 -7.52
C PRO A 614 -5.57 1.60 -6.97
N LYS A 615 -6.80 2.07 -7.21
CA LYS A 615 -7.33 3.41 -6.85
C LYS A 615 -7.23 3.79 -5.35
N ILE A 616 -6.57 2.98 -4.53
CA ILE A 616 -6.35 3.14 -3.08
C ILE A 616 -4.86 3.42 -2.80
N CYS A 617 -4.15 4.05 -3.74
CA CYS A 617 -2.86 4.66 -3.45
C CYS A 617 -3.05 6.18 -3.40
N LEU A 618 -2.93 6.75 -2.19
CA LEU A 618 -2.29 8.06 -2.05
C LEU A 618 -1.07 8.08 -2.99
N PRO A 619 -0.75 9.22 -3.63
CA PRO A 619 0.38 9.30 -4.55
C PRO A 619 1.68 8.95 -3.80
N ARG A 620 2.03 7.66 -3.80
CA ARG A 620 3.28 7.14 -3.25
C ARG A 620 4.33 7.29 -4.35
N PRO A 621 5.39 8.07 -4.15
CA PRO A 621 6.60 7.90 -4.92
C PRO A 621 7.35 6.70 -4.31
N THR A 622 6.80 5.50 -4.47
CA THR A 622 7.52 4.24 -4.21
C THR A 622 7.43 3.43 -5.47
N VAL A 623 8.48 3.49 -6.29
CA VAL A 623 8.61 2.60 -7.45
C VAL A 623 8.96 1.21 -6.93
N ARG A 624 7.96 0.35 -6.76
CA ARG A 624 8.18 -1.11 -6.74
C ARG A 624 8.30 -1.57 -8.19
N ALA A 625 9.38 -2.26 -8.52
CA ALA A 625 9.82 -2.59 -9.88
C ALA A 625 8.81 -3.39 -10.73
N ASP A 626 7.78 -3.94 -10.08
CA ASP A 626 6.70 -4.73 -10.64
C ASP A 626 5.53 -3.89 -11.19
N ARG A 627 5.61 -2.55 -11.18
CA ARG A 627 4.55 -1.66 -11.72
C ARG A 627 5.08 -0.60 -12.68
N ALA A 628 5.06 -0.93 -13.97
CA ALA A 628 5.33 -0.05 -15.10
C ALA A 628 4.35 1.14 -15.17
N ILE A 629 4.92 2.35 -15.01
CA ILE A 629 4.72 3.55 -15.85
C ILE A 629 5.58 4.74 -15.38
N PHE A 630 6.18 4.69 -14.18
CA PHE A 630 7.05 5.77 -13.70
C PHE A 630 8.52 5.66 -14.13
N ARG A 631 8.87 4.77 -15.08
CA ARG A 631 10.26 4.48 -15.52
C ARG A 631 10.95 5.62 -16.29
N TRP A 632 10.28 6.77 -16.49
CA TRP A 632 10.65 7.80 -17.47
C TRP A 632 11.04 9.16 -16.89
N GLN A 633 11.18 9.26 -15.56
CA GLN A 633 11.34 10.55 -14.87
C GLN A 633 12.79 10.97 -14.59
N ALA A 634 13.79 10.21 -15.04
CA ALA A 634 15.20 10.48 -14.79
C ALA A 634 15.75 11.64 -15.63
#